data_AF-A0A3N9UY13-F1
#
_entry.id   AF-A0A3N9UY13-F1
#
_cell.length_a   1.000
_cell.length_b   1.000
_cell.length_c   1.000
_cell.angle_alpha   90.00
_cell.angle_beta   90.00
_cell.angle_gamma   90.00
#
_symmetry.space_group_name_H-M   'P 1'
#
loop_
_entity.id
_entity.type
_entity.pdbx_description
1 polymer ?
#
loop_
_entity_poly.entity_id
_entity_poly.type
_entity_poly.pdbx_seq_one_letter_code
_entity_poly.pdbx_strand_id
1 'polypeptide(L)'
;MNPNDNEARAILQDIAKRAMLARGLLPEFSPKALAELGQISAPAKAKGAKVRDMRNLIWASIDNDDSLDLDQLTVAESLPDGKMKIFVAVADVDALVKKGSAIDQQARNNTTSVYTAAQTFPMLPEKLSTNLTSLNFNEDRLANVVEMVIGADGSLQDSNVYRAVVRNHAKLAYNSVAEWLDGKIESIAEIVAVQGLAENLRLQDRAAQSMKDYRHKKGSLSLETIEAKPVFEGDSILDLEVEEQNRAKEIIENFMIEANGVVIRFLASRKIPSIRRVVRVPKRWDRIVQIAAERAFKLPKNPDSKALEMFLVMEKAADPLRFPDLSLVIIKLLGKGEYVAEIPGVDATGHFGLAVKDYTHSTAPNRRYPDLITQRLLKAAIEGRPIPYTRDELDDLASHCTDKEDAANKVERQVGKSAAALLLKSRIGEKFEAIVTGAAEKGTWVRIIEHPVEGMLKFGFEGVDVGDQIRVELLSVDVEKGFIDFGRVDQKGR
;
A
#
# COMPACT_ATOMS: atom_id res chain seq x y z
N MET A 1 -9.03 36.67 -7.47
CA MET A 1 -7.93 35.84 -6.92
C MET A 1 -7.40 36.54 -5.70
N ASN A 2 -7.53 35.93 -4.52
CA ASN A 2 -6.97 36.48 -3.29
C ASN A 2 -5.45 36.24 -3.30
N PRO A 3 -4.62 37.21 -2.85
CA PRO A 3 -3.17 37.02 -2.76
C PRO A 3 -2.74 35.84 -1.87
N ASN A 4 -3.63 35.38 -0.98
CA ASN A 4 -3.38 34.28 -0.04
C ASN A 4 -3.54 32.87 -0.64
N ASP A 5 -4.00 32.72 -1.89
CA ASP A 5 -4.19 31.39 -2.49
C ASP A 5 -2.86 30.80 -3.03
N ASN A 6 -1.81 31.62 -3.16
CA ASN A 6 -0.49 31.23 -3.69
C ASN A 6 0.44 30.50 -2.68
N GLU A 7 -0.02 30.18 -1.47
CA GLU A 7 0.81 29.52 -0.43
C GLU A 7 0.25 28.17 0.04
N ALA A 8 -0.71 27.55 -0.68
CA ALA A 8 -1.34 26.31 -0.23
C ALA A 8 -0.33 25.19 0.07
N ARG A 9 0.69 25.04 -0.78
CA ARG A 9 1.78 24.07 -0.54
C ARG A 9 2.54 24.35 0.77
N ALA A 10 2.93 25.61 1.01
CA ALA A 10 3.67 25.99 2.22
C ALA A 10 2.84 25.79 3.50
N ILE A 11 1.55 26.15 3.46
CA ILE A 11 0.60 25.91 4.55
C ILE A 11 0.52 24.42 4.88
N LEU A 12 0.34 23.57 3.85
CA LEU A 12 0.25 22.13 4.03
C LEU A 12 1.56 21.50 4.54
N GLN A 13 2.72 22.01 4.12
CA GLN A 13 4.02 21.57 4.64
C GLN A 13 4.16 21.89 6.14
N ASP A 14 3.76 23.08 6.58
CA ASP A 14 3.79 23.45 8.00
C ASP A 14 2.82 22.59 8.83
N ILE A 15 1.59 22.40 8.34
CA ILE A 15 0.61 21.49 8.96
C ILE A 15 1.18 20.07 9.08
N ALA A 16 1.82 19.56 8.01
CA ALA A 16 2.41 18.23 8.00
C ALA A 16 3.52 18.11 9.05
N LYS A 17 4.45 19.07 9.14
CA LYS A 17 5.54 19.07 10.12
C LYS A 17 5.02 19.10 11.56
N ARG A 18 4.04 19.95 11.86
CA ARG A 18 3.39 19.98 13.19
C ARG A 18 2.65 18.67 13.49
N ALA A 19 1.94 18.13 12.51
CA ALA A 19 1.20 16.87 12.64
C ALA A 19 2.11 15.66 12.88
N MET A 20 3.29 15.62 12.25
CA MET A 20 4.35 14.64 12.48
C MET A 20 4.82 14.69 13.93
N LEU A 21 5.27 15.87 14.38
CA LEU A 21 5.81 16.07 15.74
C LEU A 21 4.77 15.74 16.83
N ALA A 22 3.53 16.19 16.65
CA ALA A 22 2.44 15.92 17.59
C ALA A 22 2.11 14.43 17.77
N ARG A 23 2.55 13.58 16.82
CA ARG A 23 2.35 12.12 16.84
C ARG A 23 3.65 11.34 17.07
N GLY A 24 4.72 12.04 17.46
CA GLY A 24 6.02 11.44 17.75
C GLY A 24 6.74 10.89 16.52
N LEU A 25 6.44 11.43 15.33
CA LEU A 25 7.20 11.18 14.11
C LEU A 25 8.22 12.30 13.92
N LEU A 26 9.35 11.98 13.29
CA LEU A 26 10.45 12.92 13.07
C LEU A 26 10.38 13.44 11.63
N PRO A 27 10.10 14.74 11.40
CA PRO A 27 10.10 15.32 10.06
C PRO A 27 11.52 15.48 9.49
N GLU A 28 12.53 15.54 10.37
CA GLU A 28 13.94 15.76 10.01
C GLU A 28 14.83 14.62 10.52
N PHE A 29 15.92 14.34 9.82
CA PHE A 29 16.91 13.33 10.21
C PHE A 29 17.79 13.83 11.36
N SER A 30 18.07 12.95 12.33
CA SER A 30 18.96 13.29 13.44
C SER A 30 20.41 13.57 12.97
N PRO A 31 21.18 14.43 13.67
CA PRO A 31 22.58 14.68 13.33
C PRO A 31 23.44 13.41 13.28
N LYS A 32 23.14 12.42 14.14
CA LYS A 32 23.82 11.12 14.13
C LYS A 32 23.54 10.32 12.86
N ALA A 33 22.28 10.30 12.39
CA ALA A 33 21.91 9.64 11.15
C ALA A 33 22.56 10.32 9.94
N LEU A 34 22.61 11.66 9.91
CA LEU A 34 23.29 12.41 8.85
C LEU A 34 24.82 12.20 8.86
N ALA A 35 25.43 12.13 10.04
CA ALA A 35 26.86 11.82 10.17
C ALA A 35 27.18 10.40 9.67
N GLU A 36 26.36 9.39 10.03
CA GLU A 36 26.47 8.03 9.49
C GLU A 36 26.31 8.03 7.97
N LEU A 37 25.31 8.72 7.43
CA LEU A 37 25.07 8.83 5.98
C LEU A 37 26.27 9.43 5.24
N GLY A 38 26.96 10.39 5.85
CA GLY A 38 28.19 10.99 5.33
C GLY A 38 29.32 9.97 5.09
N GLN A 39 29.30 8.84 5.81
CA GLN A 39 30.29 7.76 5.66
C GLN A 39 29.91 6.72 4.59
N ILE A 40 28.67 6.74 4.09
CA ILE A 40 28.18 5.80 3.07
C ILE A 40 28.32 6.46 1.70
N SER A 41 29.30 6.04 0.91
CA SER A 41 29.62 6.65 -0.39
C SER A 41 29.24 5.81 -1.62
N ALA A 42 28.92 4.53 -1.43
CA ALA A 42 28.64 3.62 -2.54
C ALA A 42 27.59 2.56 -2.16
N PRO A 43 26.91 1.97 -3.17
CA PRO A 43 26.00 0.84 -2.94
C PRO A 43 26.73 -0.34 -2.28
N ALA A 44 25.98 -1.18 -1.58
CA ALA A 44 26.54 -2.39 -1.01
C ALA A 44 27.01 -3.35 -2.12
N LYS A 45 28.21 -3.93 -1.95
CA LYS A 45 28.76 -4.95 -2.84
C LYS A 45 28.50 -6.36 -2.30
N ALA A 46 28.34 -7.32 -3.19
CA ALA A 46 28.26 -8.73 -2.84
C ALA A 46 29.48 -9.15 -1.99
N LYS A 47 29.23 -9.85 -0.88
CA LYS A 47 30.29 -10.47 -0.07
C LYS A 47 29.98 -11.97 0.07
N GLY A 48 30.91 -12.81 -0.40
CA GLY A 48 30.84 -14.27 -0.30
C GLY A 48 30.20 -14.98 -1.51
N ALA A 49 30.43 -16.29 -1.62
CA ALA A 49 30.05 -17.14 -2.77
C ALA A 49 28.53 -17.46 -2.87
N LYS A 50 27.70 -16.95 -1.95
CA LYS A 50 26.26 -17.27 -1.87
C LYS A 50 25.35 -16.26 -2.57
N VAL A 51 25.90 -15.20 -3.19
CA VAL A 51 25.12 -14.21 -3.95
C VAL A 51 25.14 -14.62 -5.42
N ARG A 52 23.96 -14.87 -5.99
CA ARG A 52 23.82 -15.24 -7.40
C ARG A 52 24.03 -14.03 -8.31
N ASP A 53 24.56 -14.24 -9.50
CA ASP A 53 24.53 -13.24 -10.56
C ASP A 53 23.29 -13.47 -11.42
N MET A 54 22.39 -12.49 -11.46
CA MET A 54 21.15 -12.54 -12.23
C MET A 54 21.00 -11.29 -13.10
N ARG A 55 22.10 -10.57 -13.37
CA ARG A 55 22.10 -9.35 -14.19
C ARG A 55 21.70 -9.60 -15.64
N ASN A 56 21.79 -10.85 -16.09
CA ASN A 56 21.45 -11.28 -17.45
C ASN A 56 19.94 -11.39 -17.70
N LEU A 57 19.10 -11.45 -16.66
CA LEU A 57 17.65 -11.43 -16.84
C LEU A 57 17.19 -10.00 -17.17
N ILE A 58 16.13 -9.89 -17.96
CA ILE A 58 15.53 -8.63 -18.43
C ILE A 58 14.63 -7.98 -17.38
N TRP A 59 15.15 -7.83 -16.16
CA TRP A 59 14.46 -7.17 -15.05
C TRP A 59 13.94 -5.78 -15.43
N ALA A 60 12.71 -5.47 -15.01
CA ALA A 60 12.12 -4.14 -15.14
C ALA A 60 11.43 -3.74 -13.83
N SER A 61 11.35 -2.43 -13.59
CA SER A 61 10.48 -1.85 -12.55
C SER A 61 9.20 -1.31 -13.20
N ILE A 62 8.09 -1.30 -12.45
CA ILE A 62 6.84 -0.64 -12.84
C ILE A 62 6.36 0.14 -11.61
N ASP A 63 6.37 1.46 -11.70
CA ASP A 63 6.13 2.36 -10.57
C ASP A 63 5.31 3.59 -11.00
N ASN A 64 5.08 4.56 -10.12
CA ASN A 64 4.54 5.86 -10.55
C ASN A 64 5.62 6.64 -11.31
N ASP A 65 5.21 7.56 -12.19
CA ASP A 65 6.10 8.33 -13.06
C ASP A 65 7.25 9.00 -12.29
N ASP A 66 6.92 9.58 -11.14
CA ASP A 66 7.79 10.34 -10.25
C ASP A 66 8.55 9.50 -9.22
N SER A 67 8.35 8.18 -9.19
CA SER A 67 8.99 7.30 -8.20
C SER A 67 10.50 7.21 -8.42
N LEU A 68 11.26 7.36 -7.33
CA LEU A 68 12.72 7.26 -7.33
C LEU A 68 13.25 6.17 -6.37
N ASP A 69 12.45 5.78 -5.39
CA ASP A 69 12.71 4.75 -4.39
C ASP A 69 12.22 3.37 -4.87
N LEU A 70 12.83 2.87 -5.95
CA LEU A 70 12.44 1.63 -6.61
C LEU A 70 12.81 0.43 -5.73
N ASP A 71 11.82 -0.14 -5.06
CA ASP A 71 11.99 -1.27 -4.16
C ASP A 71 12.09 -2.62 -4.90
N GLN A 72 11.51 -2.72 -6.10
CA GLN A 72 11.17 -4.00 -6.73
C GLN A 72 11.54 -4.04 -8.22
N LEU A 73 11.99 -5.21 -8.68
CA LEU A 73 12.05 -5.56 -10.09
C LEU A 73 11.35 -6.89 -10.32
N THR A 74 10.77 -7.07 -11.51
CA THR A 74 10.08 -8.31 -11.88
C THR A 74 10.53 -8.81 -13.26
N VAL A 75 10.51 -10.13 -13.42
CA VAL A 75 10.73 -10.81 -14.70
C VAL A 75 10.06 -12.18 -14.66
N ALA A 76 9.56 -12.65 -15.80
CA ALA A 76 8.93 -13.95 -15.93
C ALA A 76 9.63 -14.88 -16.94
N GLU A 77 9.49 -16.19 -16.76
CA GLU A 77 9.89 -17.21 -17.73
C GLU A 77 8.72 -18.18 -17.94
N SER A 78 8.47 -18.57 -19.20
CA SER A 78 7.49 -19.62 -19.51
C SER A 78 8.09 -20.99 -19.17
N LEU A 79 7.29 -21.87 -18.59
CA LEU A 79 7.62 -23.27 -18.33
C LEU A 79 6.65 -24.21 -19.07
N PRO A 80 6.97 -25.51 -19.20
CA PRO A 80 6.04 -26.50 -19.75
C PRO A 80 4.68 -26.53 -19.03
N ASP A 81 3.68 -27.09 -19.71
CA ASP A 81 2.32 -27.28 -19.18
C ASP A 81 1.59 -25.98 -18.78
N GLY A 82 1.96 -24.85 -19.41
CA GLY A 82 1.36 -23.55 -19.12
C GLY A 82 1.78 -22.94 -17.78
N LYS A 83 2.79 -23.52 -17.12
CA LYS A 83 3.36 -22.95 -15.89
C LYS A 83 4.19 -21.72 -16.22
N MET A 84 4.30 -20.83 -15.24
CA MET A 84 5.09 -19.59 -15.35
C MET A 84 5.99 -19.48 -14.15
N LYS A 85 7.26 -19.16 -14.37
CA LYS A 85 8.18 -18.81 -13.28
C LYS A 85 8.26 -17.30 -13.19
N ILE A 86 7.96 -16.76 -12.02
CA ILE A 86 8.04 -15.33 -11.73
C ILE A 86 9.18 -15.11 -10.76
N PHE A 87 10.01 -14.12 -11.03
CA PHE A 87 11.01 -13.65 -10.11
C PHE A 87 10.67 -12.23 -9.66
N VAL A 88 10.78 -12.00 -8.36
CA VAL A 88 10.67 -10.68 -7.74
C VAL A 88 11.98 -10.39 -7.03
N ALA A 89 12.70 -9.36 -7.46
CA ALA A 89 13.89 -8.88 -6.79
C ALA A 89 13.53 -7.68 -5.91
N VAL A 90 13.82 -7.77 -4.61
CA VAL A 90 13.57 -6.69 -3.63
C VAL A 90 14.90 -6.07 -3.18
N ALA A 91 14.98 -4.74 -3.20
CA ALA A 91 16.15 -3.94 -2.83
C ALA A 91 16.80 -4.39 -1.51
N ASP A 92 18.12 -4.65 -1.49
CA ASP A 92 18.80 -5.18 -0.30
C ASP A 92 19.22 -4.08 0.71
N VAL A 93 18.25 -3.46 1.38
CA VAL A 93 18.43 -2.25 2.20
C VAL A 93 19.27 -2.50 3.47
N ASP A 94 19.09 -3.61 4.18
CA ASP A 94 19.88 -3.88 5.41
C ASP A 94 21.38 -4.09 5.12
N ALA A 95 21.75 -4.24 3.84
CA ALA A 95 23.15 -4.26 3.43
C ALA A 95 23.87 -2.95 3.76
N LEU A 96 23.17 -1.82 3.76
CA LEU A 96 23.68 -0.50 4.15
C LEU A 96 23.12 -0.01 5.50
N VAL A 97 21.88 -0.39 5.86
CA VAL A 97 21.24 0.04 7.13
C VAL A 97 21.33 -1.06 8.19
N LYS A 98 22.41 -1.04 8.99
CA LYS A 98 22.69 -2.10 9.99
C LYS A 98 21.81 -1.97 11.23
N LYS A 99 21.35 -3.11 11.78
CA LYS A 99 20.63 -3.15 13.07
C LYS A 99 21.45 -2.41 14.12
N GLY A 100 20.82 -1.45 14.81
CA GLY A 100 21.43 -0.65 15.87
C GLY A 100 22.16 0.62 15.40
N SER A 101 22.31 0.86 14.09
CA SER A 101 22.91 2.09 13.59
C SER A 101 22.03 3.33 13.84
N ALA A 102 22.57 4.54 13.65
CA ALA A 102 21.79 5.76 13.85
C ALA A 102 20.70 5.92 12.78
N ILE A 103 20.97 5.51 11.54
CA ILE A 103 19.97 5.44 10.47
C ILE A 103 18.90 4.40 10.80
N ASP A 104 19.28 3.21 11.31
CA ASP A 104 18.32 2.19 11.75
C ASP A 104 17.41 2.67 12.89
N GLN A 105 17.97 3.40 13.86
CA GLN A 105 17.20 3.97 14.97
C GLN A 105 16.19 5.01 14.46
N GLN A 106 16.57 5.86 13.50
CA GLN A 106 15.65 6.80 12.86
C GLN A 106 14.55 6.07 12.07
N ALA A 107 14.93 5.07 11.27
CA ALA A 107 14.00 4.26 10.48
C ALA A 107 12.99 3.53 11.39
N ARG A 108 13.46 2.99 12.52
CA ARG A 108 12.60 2.42 13.57
C ARG A 108 11.62 3.46 14.11
N ASN A 109 12.08 4.66 14.44
CA ASN A 109 11.22 5.70 15.01
C ASN A 109 10.04 6.04 14.11
N ASN A 110 10.30 6.32 12.83
CA ASN A 110 9.25 6.69 11.88
C ASN A 110 8.49 5.46 11.36
N THR A 111 9.13 4.28 11.33
CA THR A 111 8.60 3.00 10.84
C THR A 111 8.24 2.96 9.36
N THR A 112 7.72 4.04 8.80
CA THR A 112 7.29 4.16 7.41
C THR A 112 7.64 5.53 6.86
N SER A 113 7.79 5.63 5.55
CA SER A 113 7.71 6.92 4.86
C SER A 113 6.29 7.47 5.01
N VAL A 114 6.15 8.80 5.12
CA VAL A 114 4.87 9.49 5.26
C VAL A 114 4.62 10.35 4.03
N TYR A 115 3.59 10.01 3.26
CA TYR A 115 3.27 10.63 1.98
C TYR A 115 2.13 11.62 2.18
N THR A 116 2.45 12.91 2.28
CA THR A 116 1.45 13.97 2.39
C THR A 116 1.25 14.68 1.06
N ALA A 117 0.13 15.37 0.91
CA ALA A 117 -0.19 16.12 -0.32
C ALA A 117 0.91 17.10 -0.76
N ALA A 118 1.64 17.70 0.19
CA ALA A 118 2.60 18.77 -0.11
C ALA A 118 4.08 18.35 -0.05
N GLN A 119 4.38 17.27 0.67
CA GLN A 119 5.74 16.77 0.86
C GLN A 119 5.74 15.30 1.33
N THR A 120 6.73 14.53 0.86
CA THR A 120 7.05 13.20 1.40
C THR A 120 8.10 13.32 2.50
N PHE A 121 7.87 12.64 3.63
CA PHE A 121 8.85 12.48 4.71
C PHE A 121 9.39 11.05 4.66
N PRO A 122 10.57 10.81 4.06
CA PRO A 122 11.05 9.46 3.82
C PRO A 122 11.52 8.80 5.12
N MET A 123 11.33 7.48 5.23
CA MET A 123 11.83 6.69 6.36
C MET A 123 13.37 6.68 6.42
N LEU A 124 14.00 6.60 5.25
CA LEU A 124 15.45 6.60 5.07
C LEU A 124 15.89 7.89 4.38
N PRO A 125 17.12 8.38 4.61
CA PRO A 125 17.63 9.53 3.88
C PRO A 125 17.60 9.28 2.36
N GLU A 126 17.26 10.30 1.58
CA GLU A 126 17.07 10.17 0.11
C GLU A 126 18.29 9.57 -0.59
N LYS A 127 19.50 9.97 -0.20
CA LYS A 127 20.75 9.38 -0.73
C LYS A 127 20.77 7.85 -0.63
N LEU A 128 20.12 7.25 0.38
CA LEU A 128 19.89 5.81 0.42
C LEU A 128 18.69 5.43 -0.44
N SER A 129 17.48 5.87 -0.05
CA SER A 129 16.23 5.34 -0.59
C SER A 129 16.06 5.54 -2.09
N THR A 130 16.54 6.65 -2.65
CA THR A 130 16.39 7.00 -4.08
C THR A 130 17.64 6.71 -4.91
N ASN A 131 18.72 6.24 -4.27
CA ASN A 131 19.97 5.96 -4.96
C ASN A 131 20.65 4.67 -4.47
N LEU A 132 21.35 4.71 -3.35
CA LEU A 132 22.28 3.64 -2.97
C LEU A 132 21.61 2.28 -2.70
N THR A 133 20.32 2.28 -2.34
CA THR A 133 19.51 1.07 -2.16
C THR A 133 18.43 0.89 -3.21
N SER A 134 18.03 1.95 -3.92
CA SER A 134 17.06 1.88 -5.03
C SER A 134 17.56 0.98 -6.17
N LEU A 135 16.66 0.20 -6.77
CA LEU A 135 16.90 -0.63 -7.96
C LEU A 135 16.90 0.20 -9.25
N ASN A 136 17.73 1.24 -9.26
CA ASN A 136 17.81 2.24 -10.32
C ASN A 136 18.11 1.66 -11.70
N PHE A 137 17.58 2.33 -12.72
CA PHE A 137 17.79 1.99 -14.13
C PHE A 137 19.28 1.88 -14.47
N ASN A 138 19.63 0.77 -15.14
CA ASN A 138 20.96 0.48 -15.64
C ASN A 138 22.06 0.46 -14.56
N GLU A 139 21.68 0.12 -13.31
CA GLU A 139 22.61 -0.01 -12.20
C GLU A 139 22.59 -1.42 -11.61
N ASP A 140 23.77 -1.92 -11.23
CA ASP A 140 23.90 -3.19 -10.52
C ASP A 140 23.56 -2.98 -9.04
N ARG A 141 22.65 -3.80 -8.51
CA ARG A 141 22.19 -3.72 -7.12
C ARG A 141 22.07 -5.09 -6.49
N LEU A 142 22.31 -5.15 -5.18
CA LEU A 142 21.97 -6.33 -4.39
C LEU A 142 20.47 -6.38 -4.18
N ALA A 143 19.92 -7.59 -4.27
CA ALA A 143 18.52 -7.86 -4.01
C ALA A 143 18.32 -9.19 -3.27
N ASN A 144 17.23 -9.26 -2.52
CA ASN A 144 16.64 -10.51 -2.08
C ASN A 144 15.64 -10.94 -3.15
N VAL A 145 15.87 -12.08 -3.79
CA VAL A 145 15.05 -12.61 -4.89
C VAL A 145 14.10 -13.67 -4.35
N VAL A 146 12.82 -13.50 -4.66
CA VAL A 146 11.77 -14.49 -4.47
C VAL A 146 11.46 -15.10 -5.84
N GLU A 147 11.69 -16.40 -5.97
CA GLU A 147 11.35 -17.20 -7.15
C GLU A 147 10.05 -17.97 -6.88
N MET A 148 9.12 -17.92 -7.83
CA MET A 148 7.78 -18.50 -7.69
C MET A 148 7.40 -19.25 -8.96
N VAL A 149 7.02 -20.52 -8.85
CA VAL A 149 6.43 -21.29 -9.96
C VAL A 149 4.92 -21.27 -9.81
N ILE A 150 4.27 -20.59 -10.74
CA ILE A 150 2.82 -20.42 -10.82
C ILE A 150 2.25 -21.45 -11.79
N GLY A 151 1.27 -22.22 -11.33
CA GLY A 151 0.50 -23.17 -12.13
C GLY A 151 -0.37 -22.46 -13.16
N ALA A 152 -0.82 -23.19 -14.18
CA ALA A 152 -1.74 -22.66 -15.20
C ALA A 152 -3.08 -22.17 -14.61
N ASP A 153 -3.45 -22.64 -13.41
CA ASP A 153 -4.64 -22.23 -12.67
C ASP A 153 -4.39 -21.03 -11.73
N GLY A 154 -3.18 -20.47 -11.71
CA GLY A 154 -2.76 -19.38 -10.83
C GLY A 154 -2.28 -19.78 -9.44
N SER A 155 -2.25 -21.07 -9.12
CA SER A 155 -1.77 -21.56 -7.82
C SER A 155 -0.24 -21.54 -7.72
N LEU A 156 0.30 -21.23 -6.53
CA LEU A 156 1.73 -21.41 -6.27
C LEU A 156 2.05 -22.91 -6.14
N GLN A 157 3.00 -23.39 -6.94
CA GLN A 157 3.41 -24.80 -7.00
C GLN A 157 4.78 -25.04 -6.36
N ASP A 158 5.71 -24.11 -6.53
CA ASP A 158 7.05 -24.17 -5.95
C ASP A 158 7.59 -22.77 -5.70
N SER A 159 8.53 -22.62 -4.78
CA SER A 159 9.17 -21.34 -4.51
C SER A 159 10.55 -21.46 -3.88
N ASN A 160 11.35 -20.42 -4.04
CA ASN A 160 12.67 -20.33 -3.43
C ASN A 160 13.01 -18.88 -3.09
N VAL A 161 13.90 -18.68 -2.12
CA VAL A 161 14.36 -17.35 -1.70
C VAL A 161 15.87 -17.36 -1.55
N TYR A 162 16.54 -16.39 -2.17
CA TYR A 162 18.00 -16.28 -2.17
C TYR A 162 18.46 -14.85 -2.46
N ARG A 163 19.76 -14.59 -2.30
CA ARG A 163 20.37 -13.27 -2.57
C ARG A 163 20.97 -13.25 -3.97
N ALA A 164 20.85 -12.11 -4.66
CA ALA A 164 21.40 -11.92 -6.00
C ALA A 164 21.94 -10.50 -6.22
N VAL A 165 22.79 -10.36 -7.25
CA VAL A 165 23.02 -9.09 -7.94
C VAL A 165 22.09 -9.05 -9.15
N VAL A 166 21.33 -7.97 -9.29
CA VAL A 166 20.40 -7.72 -10.40
C VAL A 166 20.76 -6.40 -11.07
N ARG A 167 20.28 -6.20 -12.30
CA ARG A 167 20.41 -4.95 -13.06
C ARG A 167 19.05 -4.60 -13.64
N ASN A 168 18.54 -3.41 -13.35
CA ASN A 168 17.29 -2.94 -13.93
C ASN A 168 17.51 -2.52 -15.38
N HIS A 169 16.83 -3.16 -16.33
CA HIS A 169 16.95 -2.87 -17.76
C HIS A 169 15.87 -1.91 -18.27
N ALA A 170 14.82 -1.63 -17.50
CA ALA A 170 13.78 -0.67 -17.86
C ALA A 170 13.04 -0.13 -16.63
N LYS A 171 12.95 1.20 -16.50
CA LYS A 171 12.04 1.86 -15.56
C LYS A 171 10.74 2.17 -16.29
N LEU A 172 9.64 1.57 -15.86
CA LEU A 172 8.33 1.74 -16.51
C LEU A 172 7.35 2.42 -15.57
N ALA A 173 6.37 3.08 -16.17
CA ALA A 173 5.27 3.72 -15.44
C ALA A 173 3.98 2.89 -15.51
N TYR A 174 3.23 2.83 -14.41
CA TYR A 174 1.97 2.09 -14.33
C TYR A 174 0.99 2.48 -15.44
N ASN A 175 0.74 3.78 -15.61
CA ASN A 175 -0.28 4.27 -16.54
C ASN A 175 0.08 3.94 -17.99
N SER A 176 1.33 4.21 -18.40
CA SER A 176 1.79 3.88 -19.75
C SER A 176 1.74 2.38 -20.02
N VAL A 177 2.22 1.55 -19.10
CA VAL A 177 2.19 0.08 -19.27
C VAL A 177 0.76 -0.44 -19.36
N ALA A 178 -0.17 0.11 -18.57
CA ALA A 178 -1.58 -0.26 -18.63
C ALA A 178 -2.20 0.12 -19.99
N GLU A 179 -1.99 1.34 -20.47
CA GLU A 179 -2.46 1.78 -21.80
C GLU A 179 -1.89 0.92 -22.92
N TRP A 180 -0.63 0.51 -22.81
CA TRP A 180 0.02 -0.38 -23.77
C TRP A 180 -0.54 -1.80 -23.74
N LEU A 181 -0.79 -2.36 -22.54
CA LEU A 181 -1.43 -3.68 -22.39
C LEU A 181 -2.87 -3.68 -22.92
N ASP A 182 -3.56 -2.55 -22.82
CA ASP A 182 -4.92 -2.35 -23.33
C ASP A 182 -4.96 -2.06 -24.85
N GLY A 183 -3.80 -1.87 -25.49
CA GLY A 183 -3.70 -1.54 -26.91
C GLY A 183 -4.09 -0.10 -27.26
N LYS A 184 -4.15 0.81 -26.28
CA LYS A 184 -4.41 2.24 -26.49
C LYS A 184 -3.20 2.98 -27.05
N ILE A 185 -1.99 2.51 -26.71
CA ILE A 185 -0.72 2.98 -27.28
C ILE A 185 0.04 1.80 -27.88
N GLU A 186 0.71 2.04 -29.00
CA GLU A 186 1.40 0.97 -29.75
C GLU A 186 2.74 0.59 -29.13
N SER A 187 3.47 1.56 -28.57
CA SER A 187 4.83 1.33 -28.07
C SER A 187 5.20 2.27 -26.92
N ILE A 188 6.12 1.77 -26.09
CA ILE A 188 6.81 2.51 -25.02
C ILE A 188 8.31 2.39 -25.33
N ALA A 189 9.04 3.50 -25.32
CA ALA A 189 10.44 3.53 -25.76
C ALA A 189 11.32 2.58 -24.95
N GLU A 190 11.12 2.53 -23.64
CA GLU A 190 11.81 1.65 -22.70
C GLU A 190 11.52 0.17 -22.96
N ILE A 191 10.29 -0.17 -23.38
CA ILE A 191 9.93 -1.55 -23.76
C ILE A 191 10.62 -1.93 -25.08
N VAL A 192 10.63 -1.04 -26.07
CA VAL A 192 11.24 -1.28 -27.38
C VAL A 192 12.77 -1.42 -27.27
N ALA A 193 13.38 -0.68 -26.34
CA ALA A 193 14.83 -0.69 -26.12
C ALA A 193 15.37 -2.03 -25.59
N VAL A 194 14.53 -2.86 -24.96
CA VAL A 194 14.93 -4.13 -24.34
C VAL A 194 14.32 -5.31 -25.10
N GLN A 195 15.15 -6.06 -25.80
CA GLN A 195 14.72 -7.24 -26.56
C GLN A 195 13.99 -8.25 -25.65
N GLY A 196 12.77 -8.62 -26.03
CA GLY A 196 11.96 -9.61 -25.31
C GLY A 196 11.13 -9.04 -24.14
N LEU A 197 11.28 -7.75 -23.80
CA LEU A 197 10.57 -7.16 -22.67
C LEU A 197 9.06 -7.08 -22.90
N ALA A 198 8.63 -6.78 -24.13
CA ALA A 198 7.21 -6.77 -24.49
C ALA A 198 6.55 -8.15 -24.25
N GLU A 199 7.19 -9.23 -24.71
CA GLU A 199 6.71 -10.60 -24.50
C GLU A 199 6.72 -10.96 -23.01
N ASN A 200 7.74 -10.51 -22.28
CA ASN A 200 7.86 -10.74 -20.85
C ASN A 200 6.75 -10.06 -20.05
N LEU A 201 6.44 -8.79 -20.33
CA LEU A 201 5.37 -8.05 -19.65
C LEU A 201 4.00 -8.68 -19.91
N ARG A 202 3.73 -9.17 -21.13
CA ARG A 202 2.50 -9.91 -21.42
C ARG A 202 2.46 -11.27 -20.69
N LEU A 203 3.61 -11.92 -20.50
CA LEU A 203 3.69 -13.13 -19.69
C LEU A 203 3.40 -12.83 -18.22
N GLN A 204 3.98 -11.75 -17.68
CA GLN A 204 3.74 -11.29 -16.32
C GLN A 204 2.27 -10.94 -16.08
N ASP A 205 1.64 -10.24 -17.03
CA ASP A 205 0.22 -9.95 -17.01
C ASP A 205 -0.64 -11.22 -16.95
N ARG A 206 -0.41 -12.19 -17.83
CA ARG A 206 -1.15 -13.48 -17.78
C ARG A 206 -0.98 -14.19 -16.44
N ALA A 207 0.24 -14.20 -15.89
CA ALA A 207 0.49 -14.78 -14.57
C ALA A 207 -0.30 -14.06 -13.48
N ALA A 208 -0.22 -12.74 -13.42
CA ALA A 208 -0.92 -11.93 -12.42
C ALA A 208 -2.43 -12.11 -12.50
N GLN A 209 -3.01 -12.13 -13.70
CA GLN A 209 -4.45 -12.36 -13.87
C GLN A 209 -4.87 -13.76 -13.41
N SER A 210 -4.09 -14.81 -13.73
CA SER A 210 -4.37 -16.16 -13.23
C SER A 210 -4.28 -16.25 -11.69
N MET A 211 -3.29 -15.59 -11.09
CA MET A 211 -3.11 -15.54 -9.63
C MET A 211 -4.26 -14.80 -8.94
N LYS A 212 -4.70 -13.69 -9.54
CA LYS A 212 -5.87 -12.91 -9.09
C LYS A 212 -7.11 -13.80 -9.06
N ASP A 213 -7.43 -14.44 -10.19
CA ASP A 213 -8.58 -15.34 -10.30
C ASP A 213 -8.52 -16.50 -9.29
N TYR A 214 -7.35 -17.09 -9.09
CA TYR A 214 -7.14 -18.13 -8.10
C TYR A 214 -7.46 -17.62 -6.68
N ARG A 215 -6.95 -16.45 -6.30
CA ARG A 215 -7.20 -15.86 -4.97
C ARG A 215 -8.67 -15.48 -4.76
N HIS A 216 -9.36 -14.94 -5.76
CA HIS A 216 -10.79 -14.66 -5.66
C HIS A 216 -11.61 -15.95 -5.45
N LYS A 217 -11.27 -17.04 -6.15
CA LYS A 217 -11.90 -18.36 -5.91
C LYS A 217 -11.67 -18.89 -4.49
N LYS A 218 -10.60 -18.44 -3.82
CA LYS A 218 -10.29 -18.74 -2.41
C LYS A 218 -10.90 -17.74 -1.41
N GLY A 219 -11.59 -16.70 -1.88
CA GLY A 219 -12.33 -15.74 -1.06
C GLY A 219 -11.57 -14.45 -0.75
N SER A 220 -10.54 -14.10 -1.52
CA SER A 220 -9.94 -12.76 -1.47
C SER A 220 -10.99 -11.73 -1.89
N LEU A 221 -11.12 -10.64 -1.13
CA LEU A 221 -12.17 -9.66 -1.35
C LEU A 221 -11.81 -8.70 -2.50
N SER A 222 -12.71 -8.52 -3.46
CA SER A 222 -12.64 -7.52 -4.53
C SER A 222 -13.08 -6.16 -3.98
N LEU A 223 -12.23 -5.49 -3.19
CA LEU A 223 -12.55 -4.18 -2.64
C LEU A 223 -11.87 -3.08 -3.45
N GLU A 224 -12.62 -2.01 -3.73
CA GLU A 224 -12.14 -0.84 -4.45
C GLU A 224 -12.33 0.42 -3.61
N THR A 225 -11.31 1.27 -3.56
CA THR A 225 -11.41 2.57 -2.90
C THR A 225 -11.15 3.68 -3.89
N ILE A 226 -11.92 4.75 -3.76
CA ILE A 226 -11.63 6.01 -4.45
C ILE A 226 -10.60 6.75 -3.60
N GLU A 227 -9.35 6.70 -4.03
CA GLU A 227 -8.29 7.54 -3.48
C GLU A 227 -8.14 8.76 -4.38
N ALA A 228 -8.13 9.95 -3.78
CA ALA A 228 -7.93 11.18 -4.53
C ALA A 228 -6.71 11.94 -4.02
N LYS A 229 -5.89 12.42 -4.96
CA LYS A 229 -4.66 13.15 -4.70
C LYS A 229 -4.82 14.61 -5.10
N PRO A 230 -4.42 15.57 -4.25
CA PRO A 230 -4.38 16.97 -4.63
C PRO A 230 -3.41 17.21 -5.79
N VAL A 231 -3.94 17.80 -6.85
CA VAL A 231 -3.17 18.27 -8.00
C VAL A 231 -2.83 19.74 -7.76
N PHE A 232 -1.55 20.07 -7.89
CA PHE A 232 -1.06 21.43 -7.72
C PHE A 232 -0.75 22.08 -9.07
N GLU A 233 -1.17 23.33 -9.24
CA GLU A 233 -0.65 24.23 -10.27
C GLU A 233 0.25 25.26 -9.58
N GLY A 234 1.56 25.04 -9.66
CA GLY A 234 2.53 25.75 -8.81
C GLY A 234 2.33 25.42 -7.33
N ASP A 235 1.99 26.45 -6.54
CA ASP A 235 1.74 26.34 -5.11
C ASP A 235 0.25 26.35 -4.73
N SER A 236 -0.65 26.44 -5.72
CA SER A 236 -2.11 26.40 -5.55
C SER A 236 -2.65 25.00 -5.81
N ILE A 237 -3.68 24.59 -5.07
CA ILE A 237 -4.40 23.33 -5.33
C ILE A 237 -5.42 23.58 -6.43
N LEU A 238 -5.30 22.87 -7.54
CA LEU A 238 -6.19 22.99 -8.69
C LEU A 238 -7.39 22.04 -8.56
N ASP A 239 -7.13 20.77 -8.25
CA ASP A 239 -8.16 19.72 -8.23
C ASP A 239 -7.76 18.53 -7.32
N LEU A 240 -8.66 17.57 -7.19
CA LEU A 240 -8.45 16.26 -6.59
C LEU A 240 -8.58 15.18 -7.67
N GLU A 241 -7.45 14.66 -8.17
CA GLU A 241 -7.44 13.60 -9.17
C GLU A 241 -7.65 12.25 -8.50
N VAL A 242 -8.60 11.47 -9.03
CA VAL A 242 -8.86 10.10 -8.57
C VAL A 242 -7.82 9.17 -9.17
N GLU A 243 -7.16 8.41 -8.30
CA GLU A 243 -6.24 7.38 -8.74
C GLU A 243 -7.01 6.11 -9.13
N GLU A 244 -6.93 5.73 -10.41
CA GLU A 244 -7.57 4.53 -10.91
C GLU A 244 -6.67 3.29 -10.73
N GLN A 245 -7.30 2.17 -10.39
CA GLN A 245 -6.66 0.86 -10.50
C GLN A 245 -6.51 0.51 -11.97
N ASN A 246 -5.36 -0.04 -12.35
CA ASN A 246 -5.09 -0.42 -13.73
C ASN A 246 -4.35 -1.75 -13.81
N ARG A 247 -4.29 -2.32 -15.02
CA ARG A 247 -3.73 -3.65 -15.27
C ARG A 247 -2.26 -3.78 -14.86
N ALA A 248 -1.47 -2.72 -14.99
CA ALA A 248 -0.06 -2.71 -14.57
C ALA A 248 0.07 -2.73 -13.04
N LYS A 249 -0.77 -1.98 -12.31
CA LYS A 249 -0.83 -2.03 -10.84
C LYS A 249 -1.21 -3.43 -10.36
N GLU A 250 -2.17 -4.07 -11.03
CA GLU A 250 -2.55 -5.45 -10.72
C GLU A 250 -1.39 -6.43 -10.88
N ILE A 251 -0.51 -6.26 -11.87
CA ILE A 251 0.69 -7.12 -12.03
C ILE A 251 1.54 -7.09 -10.76
N ILE A 252 1.94 -5.88 -10.36
CA ILE A 252 2.82 -5.69 -9.21
C ILE A 252 2.12 -6.13 -7.92
N GLU A 253 0.87 -5.74 -7.72
CA GLU A 253 0.08 -6.13 -6.54
C GLU A 253 0.03 -7.65 -6.36
N ASN A 254 -0.31 -8.40 -7.42
CA ASN A 254 -0.42 -9.85 -7.39
C ASN A 254 0.91 -10.54 -7.08
N PHE A 255 2.00 -10.06 -7.69
CA PHE A 255 3.33 -10.60 -7.44
C PHE A 255 3.82 -10.29 -6.03
N MET A 256 3.56 -9.09 -5.51
CA MET A 256 3.96 -8.73 -4.15
C MET A 256 3.17 -9.49 -3.11
N ILE A 257 1.87 -9.72 -3.31
CA ILE A 257 1.07 -10.55 -2.39
C ILE A 257 1.65 -11.96 -2.28
N GLU A 258 1.95 -12.61 -3.41
CA GLU A 258 2.49 -13.97 -3.39
C GLU A 258 3.93 -14.00 -2.87
N ALA A 259 4.77 -13.04 -3.25
CA ALA A 259 6.15 -12.95 -2.77
C ALA A 259 6.21 -12.79 -1.24
N ASN A 260 5.35 -11.94 -0.68
CA ASN A 260 5.16 -11.80 0.76
C ASN A 260 4.76 -13.13 1.42
N GLY A 261 3.82 -13.86 0.80
CA GLY A 261 3.40 -15.20 1.24
C GLY A 261 4.54 -16.23 1.19
N VAL A 262 5.39 -16.18 0.17
CA VAL A 262 6.56 -17.07 0.06
C VAL A 262 7.59 -16.78 1.14
N VAL A 263 7.89 -15.50 1.41
CA VAL A 263 8.88 -15.12 2.43
C VAL A 263 8.48 -15.62 3.81
N ILE A 264 7.21 -15.44 4.19
CA ILE A 264 6.74 -15.89 5.51
C ILE A 264 6.75 -17.43 5.61
N ARG A 265 6.33 -18.16 4.56
CA ARG A 265 6.40 -19.63 4.54
C ARG A 265 7.85 -20.14 4.59
N PHE A 266 8.77 -19.45 3.91
CA PHE A 266 10.20 -19.75 3.97
C PHE A 266 10.74 -19.61 5.40
N LEU A 267 10.48 -18.49 6.08
CA LEU A 267 10.88 -18.27 7.47
C LEU A 267 10.28 -19.32 8.42
N ALA A 268 8.99 -19.62 8.27
CA ALA A 268 8.30 -20.65 9.05
C ALA A 268 8.91 -22.04 8.87
N SER A 269 9.22 -22.45 7.62
CA SER A 269 9.88 -23.73 7.31
C SER A 269 11.27 -23.86 7.96
N ARG A 270 11.94 -22.73 8.20
CA ARG A 270 13.23 -22.64 8.87
C ARG A 270 13.12 -22.43 10.38
N LYS A 271 11.90 -22.41 10.92
CA LYS A 271 11.58 -22.15 12.33
C LYS A 271 12.15 -20.81 12.83
N ILE A 272 12.15 -19.80 11.96
CA ILE A 272 12.58 -18.44 12.30
C ILE A 272 11.33 -17.64 12.69
N PRO A 273 11.32 -16.97 13.86
CA PRO A 273 10.22 -16.09 14.23
C PRO A 273 10.19 -14.86 13.31
N SER A 274 9.00 -14.31 13.09
CA SER A 274 8.79 -13.25 12.09
C SER A 274 7.63 -12.34 12.46
N ILE A 275 7.53 -11.19 11.80
CA ILE A 275 6.37 -10.28 11.92
C ILE A 275 5.40 -10.60 10.78
N ARG A 276 4.12 -10.77 11.10
CA ARG A 276 3.03 -10.87 10.12
C ARG A 276 2.28 -9.56 10.01
N ARG A 277 1.57 -9.38 8.89
CA ARG A 277 0.53 -8.36 8.74
C ARG A 277 -0.81 -9.05 8.70
N VAL A 278 -1.66 -8.81 9.70
CA VAL A 278 -2.96 -9.49 9.85
C VAL A 278 -4.09 -8.49 9.82
N VAL A 279 -5.17 -8.86 9.13
CA VAL A 279 -6.49 -8.24 9.29
C VAL A 279 -7.36 -9.35 9.86
N ARG A 280 -7.75 -9.21 11.12
CA ARG A 280 -8.57 -10.21 11.82
C ARG A 280 -9.97 -10.28 11.22
N VAL A 281 -10.81 -11.09 11.86
CA VAL A 281 -12.24 -11.18 11.59
C VAL A 281 -12.92 -9.79 11.64
N PRO A 282 -13.90 -9.50 10.76
CA PRO A 282 -14.56 -8.19 10.68
C PRO A 282 -15.12 -7.70 12.02
N LYS A 283 -14.82 -6.45 12.38
CA LYS A 283 -15.30 -5.84 13.63
C LYS A 283 -16.82 -5.70 13.72
N ARG A 284 -17.51 -5.44 12.60
CA ARG A 284 -18.97 -5.25 12.53
C ARG A 284 -19.61 -6.18 11.48
N TRP A 285 -19.38 -7.49 11.59
CA TRP A 285 -19.96 -8.48 10.66
C TRP A 285 -21.49 -8.40 10.58
N ASP A 286 -22.18 -8.21 11.70
CA ASP A 286 -23.65 -8.12 11.71
C ASP A 286 -24.18 -6.98 10.82
N ARG A 287 -23.47 -5.85 10.76
CA ARG A 287 -23.82 -4.74 9.85
C ARG A 287 -23.54 -5.10 8.40
N ILE A 288 -22.45 -5.83 8.11
CA ILE A 288 -22.17 -6.36 6.76
C ILE A 288 -23.31 -7.29 6.31
N VAL A 289 -23.76 -8.19 7.20
CA VAL A 289 -24.92 -9.08 6.95
C VAL A 289 -26.18 -8.28 6.66
N GLN A 290 -26.44 -7.21 7.43
CA GLN A 290 -27.60 -6.35 7.22
C GLN A 290 -27.55 -5.64 5.85
N ILE A 291 -26.40 -5.04 5.49
CA ILE A 291 -26.20 -4.36 4.20
C ILE A 291 -26.40 -5.33 3.04
N ALA A 292 -25.90 -6.57 3.15
CA ALA A 292 -26.12 -7.60 2.15
C ALA A 292 -27.62 -7.95 2.03
N ALA A 293 -28.33 -8.08 3.17
CA ALA A 293 -29.76 -8.38 3.19
C ALA A 293 -30.63 -7.27 2.59
N GLU A 294 -30.27 -6.00 2.81
CA GLU A 294 -30.90 -4.82 2.17
C GLU A 294 -30.81 -4.90 0.63
N ARG A 295 -29.80 -5.61 0.10
CA ARG A 295 -29.56 -5.88 -1.32
C ARG A 295 -29.98 -7.30 -1.74
N ALA A 296 -30.87 -7.91 -0.96
CA ALA A 296 -31.43 -9.25 -1.19
C ALA A 296 -30.37 -10.39 -1.26
N PHE A 297 -29.18 -10.19 -0.68
CA PHE A 297 -28.16 -11.22 -0.56
C PHE A 297 -28.05 -11.74 0.89
N LYS A 298 -28.02 -13.06 1.05
CA LYS A 298 -27.96 -13.67 2.39
C LYS A 298 -26.53 -14.11 2.74
N LEU A 299 -25.88 -13.37 3.63
CA LEU A 299 -24.63 -13.78 4.24
C LEU A 299 -24.85 -14.71 5.45
N PRO A 300 -23.90 -15.61 5.76
CA PRO A 300 -23.94 -16.43 6.97
C PRO A 300 -23.82 -15.58 8.24
N LYS A 301 -24.31 -16.12 9.36
CA LYS A 301 -24.19 -15.46 10.68
C LYS A 301 -22.74 -15.29 11.13
N ASN A 302 -21.89 -16.28 10.82
CA ASN A 302 -20.48 -16.23 11.15
C ASN A 302 -19.69 -15.63 9.97
N PRO A 303 -18.63 -14.87 10.23
CA PRO A 303 -17.76 -14.30 9.19
C PRO A 303 -17.21 -15.35 8.22
N ASP A 304 -17.44 -15.12 6.93
CA ASP A 304 -16.98 -15.97 5.84
C ASP A 304 -16.54 -15.08 4.67
N SER A 305 -15.25 -15.06 4.38
CA SER A 305 -14.69 -14.21 3.33
C SER A 305 -15.13 -14.64 1.93
N LYS A 306 -15.38 -15.94 1.71
CA LYS A 306 -15.82 -16.44 0.41
C LYS A 306 -17.28 -16.06 0.14
N ALA A 307 -18.15 -16.16 1.15
CA ALA A 307 -19.52 -15.69 1.05
C ALA A 307 -19.58 -14.18 0.84
N LEU A 308 -18.75 -13.41 1.55
CA LEU A 308 -18.65 -11.96 1.35
C LEU A 308 -18.13 -11.63 -0.06
N GLU A 309 -17.15 -12.35 -0.58
CA GLU A 309 -16.64 -12.11 -1.92
C GLU A 309 -17.70 -12.38 -2.99
N MET A 310 -18.49 -13.44 -2.85
CA MET A 310 -19.62 -13.71 -3.76
C MET A 310 -20.61 -12.54 -3.81
N PHE A 311 -20.89 -11.93 -2.65
CA PHE A 311 -21.71 -10.72 -2.56
C PHE A 311 -21.04 -9.54 -3.28
N LEU A 312 -19.76 -9.27 -2.99
CA LEU A 312 -19.03 -8.15 -3.59
C LEU A 312 -18.95 -8.24 -5.11
N VAL A 313 -18.65 -9.43 -5.66
CA VAL A 313 -18.59 -9.64 -7.11
C VAL A 313 -19.95 -9.38 -7.77
N MET A 314 -21.05 -9.82 -7.14
CA MET A 314 -22.40 -9.59 -7.65
C MET A 314 -22.74 -8.09 -7.66
N GLU A 315 -22.41 -7.38 -6.58
CA GLU A 315 -22.66 -5.94 -6.47
C GLU A 315 -21.81 -5.13 -7.45
N LYS A 316 -20.54 -5.50 -7.65
CA LYS A 316 -19.67 -4.87 -8.64
C LYS A 316 -20.22 -5.02 -10.06
N ALA A 317 -20.75 -6.20 -10.40
CA ALA A 317 -21.35 -6.43 -11.70
C ALA A 317 -22.67 -5.67 -11.89
N ALA A 318 -23.44 -5.47 -10.82
CA ALA A 318 -24.75 -4.81 -10.86
C ALA A 318 -24.63 -3.26 -10.94
N ASP A 319 -23.72 -2.66 -10.19
CA ASP A 319 -23.49 -1.20 -10.17
C ASP A 319 -22.00 -0.88 -10.02
N PRO A 320 -21.20 -1.03 -11.10
CA PRO A 320 -19.75 -0.79 -11.04
C PRO A 320 -19.42 0.67 -10.69
N LEU A 321 -20.30 1.62 -11.02
CA LEU A 321 -20.08 3.04 -10.75
C LEU A 321 -20.15 3.35 -9.25
N ARG A 322 -21.08 2.72 -8.51
CA ARG A 322 -21.22 2.91 -7.05
C ARG A 322 -20.52 1.84 -6.22
N PHE A 323 -19.95 0.81 -6.85
CA PHE A 323 -19.26 -0.27 -6.15
C PHE A 323 -18.13 0.21 -5.21
N PRO A 324 -17.32 1.22 -5.56
CA PRO A 324 -16.31 1.75 -4.64
C PRO A 324 -16.91 2.33 -3.35
N ASP A 325 -18.14 2.85 -3.39
CA ASP A 325 -18.84 3.34 -2.20
C ASP A 325 -19.19 2.19 -1.25
N LEU A 326 -19.71 1.09 -1.80
CA LEU A 326 -19.98 -0.13 -1.04
C LEU A 326 -18.68 -0.72 -0.48
N SER A 327 -17.63 -0.80 -1.29
CA SER A 327 -16.32 -1.29 -0.88
C SER A 327 -15.76 -0.48 0.29
N LEU A 328 -15.84 0.85 0.23
CA LEU A 328 -15.45 1.72 1.34
C LEU A 328 -16.23 1.40 2.62
N VAL A 329 -17.55 1.23 2.52
CA VAL A 329 -18.40 0.85 3.66
C VAL A 329 -17.94 -0.49 4.25
N ILE A 330 -17.73 -1.51 3.42
CA ILE A 330 -17.27 -2.83 3.86
C ILE A 330 -15.89 -2.72 4.54
N ILE A 331 -14.93 -2.01 3.95
CA ILE A 331 -13.60 -1.78 4.53
C ILE A 331 -13.69 -1.17 5.94
N LYS A 332 -14.56 -0.16 6.13
CA LYS A 332 -14.76 0.47 7.45
C LYS A 332 -15.31 -0.52 8.48
N LEU A 333 -16.07 -1.53 8.05
CA LEU A 333 -16.65 -2.57 8.90
C LEU A 333 -15.71 -3.75 9.16
N LEU A 334 -14.75 -4.03 8.27
CA LEU A 334 -13.70 -5.04 8.47
C LEU A 334 -12.81 -4.67 9.68
N GLY A 335 -12.37 -3.42 9.77
CA GLY A 335 -11.44 -2.95 10.78
C GLY A 335 -10.01 -2.84 10.27
N LYS A 336 -9.08 -2.51 11.17
CA LYS A 336 -7.69 -2.19 10.83
C LYS A 336 -6.83 -3.45 10.78
N GLY A 337 -5.82 -3.43 9.91
CA GLY A 337 -4.71 -4.36 9.99
C GLY A 337 -3.73 -4.00 11.10
N GLU A 338 -3.01 -4.98 11.60
CA GLU A 338 -1.98 -4.83 12.62
C GLU A 338 -0.79 -5.75 12.32
N TYR A 339 0.38 -5.38 12.83
CA TYR A 339 1.53 -6.28 12.85
C TYR A 339 1.50 -7.12 14.12
N VAL A 340 1.76 -8.42 13.97
CA VAL A 340 1.88 -9.37 15.09
C VAL A 340 3.12 -10.20 14.92
N ALA A 341 3.84 -10.50 16.00
CA ALA A 341 4.90 -11.50 15.92
C ALA A 341 4.28 -12.89 15.82
N GLU A 342 4.87 -13.74 14.98
CA GLU A 342 4.49 -15.12 14.80
C GLU A 342 5.60 -16.04 15.30
N ILE A 343 5.15 -17.09 15.98
CA ILE A 343 5.98 -18.17 16.48
C ILE A 343 5.71 -19.39 15.61
N PRO A 344 6.74 -20.03 15.03
CA PRO A 344 6.58 -21.27 14.30
C PRO A 344 5.87 -22.33 15.16
N GLY A 345 4.74 -22.87 14.66
CA GLY A 345 4.00 -23.97 15.30
C GLY A 345 2.78 -23.59 16.12
N VAL A 346 2.40 -22.30 16.19
CA VAL A 346 1.12 -21.85 16.75
C VAL A 346 0.15 -21.54 15.61
N ASP A 347 -1.09 -22.02 15.70
CA ASP A 347 -2.14 -21.68 14.73
C ASP A 347 -2.40 -20.17 14.78
N ALA A 348 -1.98 -19.48 13.73
CA ALA A 348 -2.01 -18.02 13.66
C ALA A 348 -3.26 -17.51 12.92
N THR A 349 -3.70 -16.31 13.30
CA THR A 349 -4.82 -15.63 12.65
C THR A 349 -4.37 -15.08 11.30
N GLY A 350 -5.13 -15.38 10.24
CA GLY A 350 -4.84 -14.93 8.87
C GLY A 350 -5.24 -13.49 8.57
N HIS A 351 -5.04 -13.07 7.31
CA HIS A 351 -5.49 -11.80 6.76
C HIS A 351 -6.83 -11.96 6.02
N PHE A 352 -7.94 -11.62 6.68
CA PHE A 352 -9.31 -11.86 6.22
C PHE A 352 -9.58 -11.31 4.82
N GLY A 353 -9.21 -10.04 4.55
CA GLY A 353 -9.49 -9.40 3.25
C GLY A 353 -8.74 -10.00 2.06
N LEU A 354 -7.62 -10.68 2.30
CA LEU A 354 -6.79 -11.29 1.26
C LEU A 354 -7.04 -12.81 1.15
N ALA A 355 -7.84 -13.38 2.07
CA ALA A 355 -8.02 -14.81 2.26
C ALA A 355 -6.72 -15.62 2.34
N VAL A 356 -5.63 -15.00 2.81
CA VAL A 356 -4.35 -15.67 3.05
C VAL A 356 -4.10 -15.77 4.54
N LYS A 357 -3.68 -16.95 5.01
CA LYS A 357 -3.26 -17.13 6.40
C LYS A 357 -1.85 -16.60 6.64
N ASP A 358 -0.99 -16.72 5.64
CA ASP A 358 0.42 -16.37 5.76
C ASP A 358 0.79 -15.15 4.94
N TYR A 359 0.75 -13.98 5.59
CA TYR A 359 1.09 -12.70 4.97
C TYR A 359 2.00 -11.85 5.87
N THR A 360 3.00 -11.23 5.26
CA THR A 360 3.91 -10.25 5.88
C THR A 360 4.16 -9.12 4.89
N HIS A 361 4.82 -8.05 5.32
CA HIS A 361 5.38 -7.06 4.41
C HIS A 361 6.89 -7.31 4.28
N SER A 362 7.34 -7.54 3.05
CA SER A 362 8.75 -7.84 2.73
C SER A 362 9.24 -7.23 1.42
N THR A 363 8.39 -6.51 0.70
CA THR A 363 8.62 -6.05 -0.68
C THR A 363 8.88 -4.54 -0.80
N ALA A 364 8.85 -3.77 0.27
CA ALA A 364 9.06 -2.31 0.23
C ALA A 364 10.01 -1.77 1.34
N PRO A 365 11.26 -2.29 1.42
CA PRO A 365 12.19 -1.99 2.51
C PRO A 365 12.76 -0.56 2.51
N ASN A 366 12.70 0.19 1.40
CA ASN A 366 13.12 1.60 1.41
C ASN A 366 12.16 2.50 2.20
N ARG A 367 10.90 2.06 2.36
CA ARG A 367 9.82 2.86 2.96
C ARG A 367 9.08 2.18 4.10
N ARG A 368 9.42 0.95 4.48
CA ARG A 368 8.80 0.22 5.61
C ARG A 368 9.84 -0.52 6.45
N TYR A 369 9.85 -0.23 7.75
CA TYR A 369 10.74 -0.85 8.73
C TYR A 369 10.42 -2.34 9.00
N PRO A 370 9.16 -2.81 9.00
CA PRO A 370 8.84 -4.24 9.07
C PRO A 370 9.52 -5.06 7.98
N ASP A 371 9.60 -4.53 6.76
CA ASP A 371 10.30 -5.17 5.64
C ASP A 371 11.81 -5.26 5.92
N LEU A 372 12.41 -4.23 6.52
CA LEU A 372 13.83 -4.25 6.92
C LEU A 372 14.13 -5.28 8.03
N ILE A 373 13.21 -5.44 9.01
CA ILE A 373 13.26 -6.52 10.01
C ILE A 373 13.20 -7.87 9.29
N THR A 374 12.26 -8.03 8.36
CA THR A 374 12.08 -9.26 7.58
C THR A 374 13.33 -9.59 6.76
N GLN A 375 14.01 -8.62 6.15
CA GLN A 375 15.27 -8.86 5.42
C GLN A 375 16.37 -9.43 6.33
N ARG A 376 16.49 -8.88 7.55
CA ARG A 376 17.50 -9.36 8.52
C ARG A 376 17.23 -10.80 8.94
N LEU A 377 15.97 -11.13 9.20
CA LEU A 377 15.53 -12.50 9.52
C LEU A 377 15.75 -13.44 8.32
N LEU A 378 15.39 -13.00 7.12
CA LEU A 378 15.53 -13.76 5.88
C LEU A 378 16.99 -14.09 5.59
N LYS A 379 17.90 -13.12 5.74
CA LYS A 379 19.33 -13.35 5.57
C LYS A 379 19.91 -14.27 6.62
N ALA A 380 19.45 -14.17 7.87
CA ALA A 380 19.85 -15.10 8.91
C ALA A 380 19.44 -16.54 8.54
N ALA A 381 18.23 -16.72 8.03
CA ALA A 381 17.70 -17.99 7.56
C ALA A 381 18.48 -18.55 6.35
N ILE A 382 18.74 -17.73 5.33
CA ILE A 382 19.48 -18.12 4.11
C ILE A 382 20.92 -18.52 4.44
N GLU A 383 21.57 -17.77 5.33
CA GLU A 383 23.00 -17.94 5.59
C GLU A 383 23.31 -18.87 6.76
N GLY A 384 22.30 -19.27 7.54
CA GLY A 384 22.45 -20.07 8.76
C GLY A 384 23.08 -19.28 9.91
N ARG A 385 22.89 -17.96 9.94
CA ARG A 385 23.40 -17.08 10.99
C ARG A 385 22.47 -17.10 12.22
N PRO A 386 22.96 -16.69 13.41
CA PRO A 386 22.10 -16.48 14.57
C PRO A 386 20.94 -15.54 14.25
N ILE A 387 19.77 -15.84 14.82
CA ILE A 387 18.55 -15.04 14.62
C ILE A 387 18.79 -13.65 15.25
N PRO A 388 18.63 -12.56 14.47
CA PRO A 388 19.02 -11.22 14.93
C PRO A 388 18.06 -10.60 15.93
N TYR A 389 16.90 -11.21 16.18
CA TYR A 389 15.89 -10.72 17.11
C TYR A 389 15.41 -11.85 18.01
N THR A 390 15.27 -11.53 19.28
CA THR A 390 14.52 -12.35 20.24
C THR A 390 13.02 -12.22 19.98
N ARG A 391 12.24 -13.11 20.59
CA ARG A 391 10.78 -13.06 20.53
C ARG A 391 10.25 -11.74 21.09
N ASP A 392 10.66 -11.39 22.30
CA ASP A 392 10.16 -10.20 22.99
C ASP A 392 10.49 -8.92 22.19
N GLU A 393 11.68 -8.86 21.57
CA GLU A 393 12.02 -7.78 20.64
C GLU A 393 11.07 -7.72 19.44
N LEU A 394 10.65 -8.86 18.87
CA LEU A 394 9.72 -8.89 17.73
C LEU A 394 8.30 -8.50 18.13
N ASP A 395 7.83 -8.91 19.30
CA ASP A 395 6.54 -8.52 19.87
C ASP A 395 6.49 -6.99 20.08
N ASP A 396 7.53 -6.42 20.70
CA ASP A 396 7.66 -4.97 20.89
C ASP A 396 7.72 -4.22 19.56
N LEU A 397 8.49 -4.73 18.60
CA LEU A 397 8.63 -4.12 17.27
C LEU A 397 7.31 -4.19 16.49
N ALA A 398 6.55 -5.28 16.59
CA ALA A 398 5.26 -5.41 15.92
C ALA A 398 4.24 -4.39 16.46
N SER A 399 4.16 -4.23 17.79
CA SER A 399 3.31 -3.22 18.41
C SER A 399 3.75 -1.80 18.00
N HIS A 400 5.04 -1.48 18.13
CA HIS A 400 5.59 -0.18 17.77
C HIS A 400 5.33 0.16 16.29
N CYS A 401 5.55 -0.80 15.38
CA CYS A 401 5.33 -0.58 13.96
C CYS A 401 3.84 -0.33 13.66
N THR A 402 2.93 -1.02 14.34
CA THR A 402 1.49 -0.79 14.21
C THR A 402 1.11 0.61 14.66
N ASP A 403 1.59 1.04 15.83
CA ASP A 403 1.30 2.36 16.39
C ASP A 403 1.83 3.50 15.51
N LYS A 404 3.04 3.34 14.96
CA LYS A 404 3.67 4.34 14.09
C LYS A 404 3.06 4.41 12.70
N GLU A 405 2.67 3.28 12.12
CA GLU A 405 1.90 3.28 10.87
C GLU A 405 0.54 3.96 11.07
N ASP A 406 -0.14 3.71 12.19
CA ASP A 406 -1.38 4.39 12.55
C ASP A 406 -1.16 5.91 12.77
N ALA A 407 -0.01 6.32 13.31
CA ALA A 407 0.37 7.71 13.45
C ALA A 407 0.60 8.38 12.09
N ALA A 408 1.35 7.72 11.19
CA ALA A 408 1.61 8.19 9.83
C ALA A 408 0.31 8.38 9.04
N ASN A 409 -0.55 7.35 9.01
CA ASN A 409 -1.87 7.41 8.37
C ASN A 409 -2.74 8.57 8.91
N LYS A 410 -2.63 8.91 10.19
CA LYS A 410 -3.33 10.06 10.77
C LYS A 410 -2.75 11.40 10.30
N VAL A 411 -1.44 11.49 10.06
CA VAL A 411 -0.80 12.68 9.47
C VAL A 411 -1.26 12.85 8.04
N GLU A 412 -1.12 11.82 7.21
CA GLU A 412 -1.50 11.84 5.79
C GLU A 412 -2.98 12.23 5.64
N ARG A 413 -3.86 11.58 6.42
CA ARG A 413 -5.29 11.92 6.44
C ARG A 413 -5.56 13.36 6.90
N GLN A 414 -4.84 13.87 7.90
CA GLN A 414 -5.02 15.25 8.35
C GLN A 414 -4.64 16.23 7.24
N VAL A 415 -3.45 16.07 6.66
CA VAL A 415 -2.94 16.97 5.60
C VAL A 415 -3.79 16.85 4.33
N GLY A 416 -4.23 15.65 3.97
CA GLY A 416 -5.18 15.43 2.87
C GLY A 416 -6.52 16.14 3.11
N LYS A 417 -7.06 16.10 4.34
CA LYS A 417 -8.26 16.87 4.69
C LYS A 417 -8.00 18.38 4.70
N SER A 418 -6.82 18.84 5.09
CA SER A 418 -6.43 20.25 4.98
C SER A 418 -6.37 20.71 3.52
N ALA A 419 -5.86 19.86 2.62
CA ALA A 419 -5.84 20.13 1.18
C ALA A 419 -7.27 20.19 0.61
N ALA A 420 -8.12 19.24 0.98
CA ALA A 420 -9.53 19.26 0.58
C ALA A 420 -10.30 20.46 1.17
N ALA A 421 -9.99 20.88 2.40
CA ALA A 421 -10.57 22.06 3.03
C ALA A 421 -10.18 23.35 2.29
N LEU A 422 -8.93 23.46 1.81
CA LEU A 422 -8.49 24.57 0.97
C LEU A 422 -9.29 24.62 -0.33
N LEU A 423 -9.47 23.47 -1.00
CA LEU A 423 -10.23 23.36 -2.24
C LEU A 423 -11.71 23.73 -2.04
N LEU A 424 -12.35 23.24 -0.98
CA LEU A 424 -13.78 23.45 -0.72
C LEU A 424 -14.12 24.80 -0.07
N LYS A 425 -13.13 25.60 0.34
CA LYS A 425 -13.35 26.84 1.09
C LYS A 425 -14.26 27.84 0.37
N SER A 426 -14.18 27.92 -0.96
CA SER A 426 -15.01 28.80 -1.79
C SER A 426 -16.44 28.27 -2.01
N ARG A 427 -16.70 27.01 -1.65
CA ARG A 427 -17.97 26.29 -1.89
C ARG A 427 -18.86 26.17 -0.65
N ILE A 428 -18.55 26.91 0.42
CA ILE A 428 -19.38 26.92 1.64
C ILE A 428 -20.81 27.36 1.30
N GLY A 429 -21.81 26.62 1.80
CA GLY A 429 -23.24 26.78 1.49
C GLY A 429 -23.73 25.95 0.31
N GLU A 430 -22.84 25.31 -0.46
CA GLU A 430 -23.24 24.41 -1.53
C GLU A 430 -23.74 23.06 -0.99
N LYS A 431 -24.56 22.38 -1.80
CA LYS A 431 -25.21 21.11 -1.46
C LYS A 431 -24.69 19.97 -2.31
N PHE A 432 -24.44 18.84 -1.67
CA PHE A 432 -23.80 17.67 -2.26
C PHE A 432 -24.60 16.40 -1.96
N GLU A 433 -24.58 15.45 -2.90
CA GLU A 433 -24.92 14.07 -2.60
C GLU A 433 -23.76 13.40 -1.86
N ALA A 434 -24.08 12.61 -0.84
CA ALA A 434 -23.10 12.03 0.07
C ALA A 434 -23.51 10.62 0.53
N ILE A 435 -22.50 9.85 0.94
CA ILE A 435 -22.67 8.57 1.62
C ILE A 435 -22.12 8.64 3.05
N VAL A 436 -22.83 8.07 4.01
CA VAL A 436 -22.38 7.95 5.40
C VAL A 436 -21.25 6.92 5.48
N THR A 437 -20.04 7.37 5.80
CA THR A 437 -18.82 6.53 5.87
C THR A 437 -18.44 6.13 7.29
N GLY A 438 -19.10 6.70 8.30
CA GLY A 438 -18.89 6.37 9.70
C GLY A 438 -20.04 6.87 10.58
N ALA A 439 -20.47 6.05 11.53
CA ALA A 439 -21.43 6.42 12.57
C ALA A 439 -20.99 5.78 13.90
N ALA A 440 -20.68 6.62 14.89
CA ALA A 440 -20.21 6.20 16.21
C ALA A 440 -20.53 7.27 17.26
N GLU A 441 -20.36 6.96 18.55
CA GLU A 441 -20.58 7.93 19.64
C GLU A 441 -19.78 9.23 19.48
N LYS A 442 -18.59 9.13 18.90
CA LYS A 442 -17.69 10.26 18.63
C LYS A 442 -18.10 11.13 17.43
N GLY A 443 -19.14 10.75 16.69
CA GLY A 443 -19.66 11.50 15.55
C GLY A 443 -20.06 10.65 14.35
N THR A 444 -20.62 11.32 13.35
CA THR A 444 -21.00 10.75 12.06
C THR A 444 -20.21 11.43 10.95
N TRP A 445 -19.74 10.67 9.98
CA TRP A 445 -18.94 11.15 8.85
C TRP A 445 -19.63 10.81 7.53
N VAL A 446 -19.49 11.73 6.58
CA VAL A 446 -20.04 11.63 5.24
C VAL A 446 -18.94 11.91 4.23
N ARG A 447 -18.98 11.23 3.09
CA ARG A 447 -18.14 11.54 1.92
C ARG A 447 -19.03 12.02 0.80
N ILE A 448 -18.73 13.18 0.21
CA ILE A 448 -19.46 13.69 -0.94
C ILE A 448 -19.06 12.90 -2.21
N ILE A 449 -19.99 12.73 -3.15
CA ILE A 449 -19.80 11.85 -4.32
C ILE A 449 -18.96 12.52 -5.41
N GLU A 450 -19.29 13.78 -5.74
CA GLU A 450 -18.65 14.53 -6.83
C GLU A 450 -17.15 14.72 -6.60
N HIS A 451 -16.75 14.99 -5.37
CA HIS A 451 -15.36 15.10 -4.94
C HIS A 451 -15.22 14.14 -3.76
N PRO A 452 -14.36 13.13 -3.74
CA PRO A 452 -14.35 12.10 -2.70
C PRO A 452 -13.77 12.59 -1.35
N VAL A 453 -14.33 13.68 -0.83
CA VAL A 453 -13.92 14.40 0.38
C VAL A 453 -14.83 14.00 1.54
N GLU A 454 -14.20 13.58 2.64
CA GLU A 454 -14.89 13.14 3.85
C GLU A 454 -14.91 14.23 4.94
N GLY A 455 -16.09 14.61 5.40
CA GLY A 455 -16.32 15.56 6.50
C GLY A 455 -17.24 15.01 7.59
N MET A 456 -17.38 15.76 8.68
CA MET A 456 -18.24 15.41 9.80
C MET A 456 -19.65 15.95 9.61
N LEU A 457 -20.67 15.14 9.87
CA LEU A 457 -22.06 15.55 9.88
C LEU A 457 -22.42 16.14 11.25
N LYS A 458 -22.61 17.46 11.32
CA LYS A 458 -22.86 18.20 12.57
C LYS A 458 -24.28 18.04 13.11
N PHE A 459 -25.25 17.89 12.23
CA PHE A 459 -26.67 17.73 12.59
C PHE A 459 -27.39 16.89 11.54
N GLY A 460 -28.53 16.32 11.94
CA GLY A 460 -29.30 15.38 11.12
C GLY A 460 -28.62 14.02 10.99
N PHE A 461 -27.82 13.65 12.00
CA PHE A 461 -27.16 12.35 12.12
C PHE A 461 -28.05 11.30 12.81
N GLU A 462 -29.19 11.69 13.35
CA GLU A 462 -30.12 10.77 13.98
C GLU A 462 -30.69 9.78 12.96
N GLY A 463 -30.60 8.49 13.29
CA GLY A 463 -31.15 7.41 12.47
C GLY A 463 -30.38 7.10 11.18
N VAL A 464 -29.18 7.67 10.98
CA VAL A 464 -28.29 7.26 9.89
C VAL A 464 -27.21 6.30 10.39
N ASP A 465 -26.86 5.29 9.57
CA ASP A 465 -25.71 4.41 9.80
C ASP A 465 -24.85 4.34 8.53
N VAL A 466 -23.68 3.72 8.67
CA VAL A 466 -22.72 3.51 7.57
C VAL A 466 -23.43 2.83 6.39
N GLY A 467 -23.29 3.43 5.21
CA GLY A 467 -23.92 2.98 3.96
C GLY A 467 -25.10 3.83 3.48
N ASP A 468 -25.70 4.65 4.35
CA ASP A 468 -26.86 5.47 3.97
C ASP A 468 -26.46 6.59 2.99
N GLN A 469 -27.29 6.80 1.97
CA GLN A 469 -27.16 7.94 1.04
C GLN A 469 -28.00 9.11 1.51
N ILE A 470 -27.38 10.27 1.62
CA ILE A 470 -28.03 11.50 2.09
C ILE A 470 -27.54 12.71 1.30
N ARG A 471 -28.33 13.78 1.33
CA ARG A 471 -27.92 15.09 0.81
C ARG A 471 -27.42 15.97 1.95
N VAL A 472 -26.30 16.65 1.73
CA VAL A 472 -25.65 17.48 2.74
C VAL A 472 -25.31 18.87 2.21
N GLU A 473 -25.23 19.85 3.10
CA GLU A 473 -24.76 21.21 2.83
C GLU A 473 -23.40 21.41 3.50
N LEU A 474 -22.43 22.01 2.79
CA LEU A 474 -21.13 22.36 3.36
C LEU A 474 -21.26 23.59 4.27
N LEU A 475 -21.05 23.41 5.57
CA LEU A 475 -21.27 24.46 6.57
C LEU A 475 -20.02 25.28 6.83
N SER A 476 -18.86 24.62 6.95
CA SER A 476 -17.59 25.28 7.25
C SER A 476 -16.39 24.39 6.95
N VAL A 477 -15.22 25.01 6.82
CA VAL A 477 -13.93 24.33 6.73
C VAL A 477 -12.92 24.97 7.69
N ASP A 478 -12.04 24.15 8.29
CA ASP A 478 -10.88 24.57 9.08
C ASP A 478 -9.65 23.90 8.47
N VAL A 479 -8.85 24.68 7.72
CA VAL A 479 -7.67 24.19 7.01
C VAL A 479 -6.60 23.69 7.98
N GLU A 480 -6.37 24.40 9.08
CA GLU A 480 -5.34 24.07 10.07
C GLU A 480 -5.58 22.70 10.71
N LYS A 481 -6.84 22.37 10.98
CA LYS A 481 -7.23 21.09 11.57
C LYS A 481 -7.63 20.03 10.55
N GLY A 482 -7.83 20.42 9.29
CA GLY A 482 -8.41 19.56 8.26
C GLY A 482 -9.85 19.17 8.62
N PHE A 483 -10.64 20.09 9.19
CA PHE A 483 -12.05 19.84 9.47
C PHE A 483 -12.90 20.36 8.31
N ILE A 484 -13.90 19.57 7.95
CA ILE A 484 -14.88 19.86 6.91
C ILE A 484 -16.20 19.44 7.52
N ASP A 485 -17.10 20.39 7.71
CA ASP A 485 -18.33 20.19 8.46
C ASP A 485 -19.54 20.31 7.55
N PHE A 486 -20.39 19.29 7.59
CA PHE A 486 -21.60 19.16 6.79
C PHE A 486 -22.85 19.15 7.67
N GLY A 487 -23.98 19.56 7.11
CA GLY A 487 -25.30 19.44 7.71
C GLY A 487 -26.24 18.67 6.80
N ARG A 488 -27.07 17.76 7.33
CA ARG A 488 -28.04 17.04 6.49
C ARG A 488 -29.09 18.02 5.99
N VAL A 489 -29.37 17.95 4.70
CA VAL A 489 -30.49 18.69 4.10
C VAL A 489 -31.69 17.76 4.07
N ASP A 490 -32.72 18.07 4.84
CA ASP A 490 -33.99 17.35 4.73
C ASP A 490 -34.53 17.49 3.31
N GLN A 491 -35.01 16.39 2.72
CA GLN A 491 -35.86 16.45 1.53
C GLN A 491 -37.18 17.14 1.91
N LYS A 492 -37.21 18.47 1.95
CA LYS A 492 -38.47 19.21 1.98
C LYS A 492 -39.16 19.04 0.63
N GLY A 493 -40.13 18.13 0.59
CA GLY A 493 -41.28 18.11 -0.32
C GLY A 493 -41.05 17.42 -1.67
N ARG A 494 -41.56 16.20 -1.80
CA ARG A 494 -42.28 15.81 -3.03
C ARG A 494 -43.70 16.34 -2.93
#